data_AF-A0A1M3N2B6-F1
#
_entry.id   AF-A0A1M3N2B6-F1
#
_cell.length_a   1.000
_cell.length_b   1.000
_cell.length_c   1.000
_cell.angle_alpha   90.00
_cell.angle_beta   90.00
_cell.angle_gamma   90.00
#
_symmetry.space_group_name_H-M   'P 1'
#
loop_
_entity.id
_entity.type
_entity.pdbx_description
1 polymer ?
#
loop_
_entity_poly.entity_id
_entity_poly.type
_entity_poly.pdbx_seq_one_letter_code
_entity_poly.pdbx_strand_id
1 'polypeptide(L)'
;MAFFARVVEARSFSDAARSLGLSKSAVSARVSRLEQRLGVRLLHRTTRKLALTADGVRLYERCARVAAEADQAAEIAAGASAVPRGVLRLHAAPAFAQQYLTKPIDEFMHAYPDVRIELRLGDRIPDIGADGVDVSVVVAQRLSDSGLLARKLGSSRVATCAAPAYLRRKGIPFRPQDLVHHQCLSHSVVHFEDWHFDTEEGAVAITAGARMVADDLRYLRQATLDGLGIAMFPEILVAEDLAAGRLHRVLDAFQSMELTVHALHPHARHAPASVRAFLDHLATCFRKPPWEETLSRGEPMPRPTGRTKHPIPMTEQDVRRLGAVAALYADVDAEGTARLRQAISQAKVTLASKIPRGTVTMNSRVICRNEAGQEQELTLVYPWDARDNRISVVSARGRALIGATIGTTLTNERGKPLKIASIPYQPEAAGDHHL
;
A
#
# COMPACT_ATOMS: atom_id res chain seq x y z
N MET A 1 4.73 44.90 -6.44
CA MET A 1 4.76 43.50 -6.00
C MET A 1 5.23 42.59 -7.15
N ALA A 2 4.52 42.48 -8.28
CA ALA A 2 5.00 41.70 -9.44
C ALA A 2 6.41 42.07 -9.95
N PHE A 3 6.73 43.36 -10.11
CA PHE A 3 8.08 43.81 -10.47
C PHE A 3 9.16 43.36 -9.48
N PHE A 4 8.84 43.31 -8.19
CA PHE A 4 9.78 42.85 -7.16
C PHE A 4 9.98 41.34 -7.26
N ALA A 5 8.91 40.55 -7.40
CA ALA A 5 9.00 39.11 -7.63
C ALA A 5 9.88 38.78 -8.85
N ARG A 6 9.65 39.42 -9.99
CA ARG A 6 10.40 39.20 -11.23
C ARG A 6 11.88 39.58 -11.11
N VAL A 7 12.22 40.63 -10.35
CA VAL A 7 13.63 40.99 -10.08
C VAL A 7 14.34 39.94 -9.23
N VAL A 8 13.64 39.37 -8.25
CA VAL A 8 14.19 38.33 -7.37
C VAL A 8 14.36 37.01 -8.12
N GLU A 9 13.36 36.60 -8.90
CA GLU A 9 13.41 35.41 -9.77
C GLU A 9 14.56 35.48 -10.77
N ALA A 10 14.70 36.63 -11.45
CA ALA A 10 15.76 36.84 -12.43
C ALA A 10 17.14 37.12 -11.80
N ARG A 11 17.20 37.31 -10.47
CA ARG A 11 18.41 37.70 -9.71
C ARG A 11 19.12 38.95 -10.24
N SER A 12 18.43 39.76 -11.06
CA SER A 12 19.02 40.83 -11.85
C SER A 12 17.93 41.80 -12.31
N PHE A 13 18.16 43.09 -12.06
CA PHE A 13 17.28 44.15 -12.57
C PHE A 13 17.29 44.25 -14.09
N SER A 14 18.44 43.96 -14.72
CA SER A 14 18.55 44.02 -16.18
C SER A 14 17.77 42.88 -16.84
N ASP A 15 17.79 41.69 -16.24
CA ASP A 15 17.13 40.51 -16.80
C ASP A 15 15.62 40.57 -16.59
N ALA A 16 15.18 41.02 -15.41
CA ALA A 16 13.77 41.29 -15.15
C ALA A 16 13.21 42.42 -16.04
N ALA A 17 14.01 43.44 -16.34
CA ALA A 17 13.60 44.51 -17.25
C ALA A 17 13.40 43.99 -18.68
N ARG A 18 14.31 43.14 -19.16
CA ARG A 18 14.16 42.46 -20.46
C ARG A 18 12.91 41.58 -20.50
N SER A 19 12.65 40.76 -19.49
CA SER A 19 11.47 39.89 -19.47
C SER A 19 10.14 40.65 -19.39
N LEU A 20 10.16 41.89 -18.90
CA LEU A 20 8.98 42.74 -18.75
C LEU A 20 8.80 43.76 -19.87
N GLY A 21 9.71 43.82 -20.86
CA GLY A 21 9.67 44.81 -21.93
C GLY A 21 9.85 46.26 -21.45
N LEU A 22 10.59 46.46 -20.34
CA LEU A 22 10.79 47.78 -19.72
C LEU A 22 12.29 48.13 -19.63
N SER A 23 12.57 49.41 -19.36
CA SER A 23 13.93 49.83 -19.01
C SER A 23 14.31 49.43 -17.59
N LYS A 24 15.60 49.18 -17.35
CA LYS A 24 16.16 48.90 -16.02
C LYS A 24 15.79 50.00 -15.00
N SER A 25 15.81 51.26 -15.42
CA SER A 25 15.44 52.40 -14.58
C SER A 25 13.96 52.36 -14.18
N ALA A 26 13.07 51.98 -15.10
CA ALA A 26 11.63 51.85 -14.83
C ALA A 26 11.32 50.75 -13.82
N VAL A 27 11.99 49.58 -13.93
CA VAL A 27 11.85 48.48 -12.97
C VAL A 27 12.42 48.87 -11.60
N SER A 28 13.61 49.47 -11.57
CA SER A 28 14.22 49.98 -10.33
C SER A 28 13.35 51.02 -9.62
N ALA A 29 12.74 51.95 -10.36
CA ALA A 29 11.84 52.95 -9.80
C ALA A 29 10.57 52.32 -9.20
N ARG A 30 9.99 51.31 -9.86
CA ARG A 30 8.80 50.58 -9.37
C ARG A 30 9.09 49.77 -8.10
N VAL A 31 10.25 49.15 -8.01
CA VAL A 31 10.69 48.46 -6.77
C VAL A 31 10.98 49.47 -5.66
N SER A 32 11.64 50.59 -5.97
CA SER A 32 11.91 51.66 -4.99
C SER A 32 10.62 52.26 -4.43
N ARG A 33 9.61 52.47 -5.29
CA ARG A 33 8.29 52.96 -4.87
C ARG A 33 7.56 51.95 -3.99
N LEU A 34 7.74 50.65 -4.23
CA LEU A 34 7.20 49.61 -3.36
C LEU A 34 7.86 49.64 -1.98
N GLU A 35 9.19 49.74 -1.92
CA GLU A 35 9.94 49.89 -0.66
C GLU A 35 9.47 51.13 0.12
N GLN A 36 9.34 52.28 -0.55
CA GLN A 36 8.82 53.52 0.05
C GLN A 36 7.42 53.36 0.62
N ARG A 37 6.52 52.71 -0.13
CA ARG A 37 5.13 52.51 0.31
C ARG A 37 5.02 51.57 1.51
N LEU A 38 5.92 50.61 1.63
CA LEU A 38 5.95 49.65 2.72
C LEU A 38 6.79 50.12 3.92
N GLY A 39 7.57 51.20 3.77
CA GLY A 39 8.47 51.70 4.80
C GLY A 39 9.68 50.81 5.09
N VAL A 40 9.94 49.79 4.26
CA VAL A 40 11.02 48.81 4.46
C VAL A 40 11.88 48.65 3.20
N ARG A 41 13.15 48.30 3.41
CA ARG A 41 14.03 47.84 2.32
C ARG A 41 13.79 46.36 2.07
N LEU A 42 13.60 45.99 0.82
CA LEU A 42 13.39 44.59 0.41
C LEU A 42 14.66 43.98 -0.19
N LEU A 43 15.56 44.83 -0.72
CA LEU A 43 16.79 44.42 -1.37
C LEU A 43 18.01 45.17 -0.83
N HIS A 44 19.10 44.46 -0.57
CA HIS A 44 20.43 45.04 -0.40
C HIS A 44 20.97 45.43 -1.78
N ARG A 45 21.09 46.74 -2.02
CA ARG A 45 21.67 47.28 -3.25
C ARG A 45 23.19 47.35 -3.12
N THR A 46 23.87 46.23 -3.33
CA THR A 46 25.33 46.22 -3.50
C THR A 46 25.68 46.08 -4.98
N THR A 47 26.81 46.63 -5.40
CA THR A 47 27.26 46.65 -6.80
C THR A 47 27.68 45.27 -7.33
N ARG A 48 27.70 44.22 -6.50
CA ARG A 48 28.16 42.88 -6.89
C ARG A 48 27.11 41.76 -6.82
N LYS A 49 26.05 41.86 -5.99
CA LYS A 49 24.95 40.87 -5.95
C LYS A 49 23.62 41.48 -5.47
N LEU A 50 22.52 41.03 -6.07
CA LEU A 50 21.17 41.25 -5.59
C LEU A 50 20.91 40.31 -4.40
N ALA A 51 20.73 40.84 -3.20
CA ALA A 51 20.41 40.07 -2.01
C ALA A 51 19.13 40.58 -1.35
N LEU A 52 18.30 39.68 -0.82
CA LEU A 52 17.07 40.01 -0.11
C LEU A 52 17.36 40.41 1.33
N THR A 53 16.58 41.34 1.87
CA THR A 53 16.51 41.57 3.32
C THR A 53 15.59 40.52 3.96
N ALA A 54 15.54 40.45 5.30
CA ALA A 54 14.58 39.58 6.00
C ALA A 54 13.12 39.90 5.62
N ASP A 55 12.78 41.17 5.47
CA ASP A 55 11.47 41.61 4.96
C ASP A 55 11.26 41.22 3.49
N GLY A 56 12.33 41.32 2.68
CA GLY A 56 12.35 40.89 1.29
C GLY A 56 12.02 39.41 1.12
N VAL A 57 12.61 38.53 1.94
CA VAL A 57 12.33 37.08 1.92
C VAL A 57 10.87 36.82 2.24
N ARG A 58 10.35 37.37 3.34
CA ARG A 58 8.95 37.18 3.75
C ARG A 58 7.95 37.67 2.70
N LEU A 59 8.26 38.81 2.07
CA LEU A 59 7.35 39.40 1.08
C LEU A 59 7.45 38.71 -0.28
N TYR A 60 8.61 38.16 -0.63
CA TYR A 60 8.84 37.53 -1.93
C TYR A 60 7.89 36.36 -2.16
N GLU A 61 7.75 35.44 -1.21
CA GLU A 61 6.88 34.26 -1.36
C GLU A 61 5.44 34.65 -1.72
N ARG A 62 4.89 35.66 -1.03
CA ARG A 62 3.55 36.17 -1.32
C ARG A 62 3.48 36.92 -2.65
N CYS A 63 4.49 37.73 -2.97
CA CYS A 63 4.54 38.48 -4.23
C CYS A 63 4.68 37.57 -5.46
N ALA A 64 5.47 36.49 -5.36
CA ALA A 64 5.66 35.52 -6.43
C ALA A 64 4.34 34.80 -6.73
N ARG A 65 3.60 34.39 -5.69
CA ARG A 65 2.28 33.77 -5.84
C ARG A 65 1.27 34.71 -6.51
N VAL A 66 1.15 35.94 -6.03
CA VAL A 66 0.24 36.95 -6.62
C VAL A 66 0.61 37.28 -8.06
N ALA A 67 1.90 37.34 -8.39
CA ALA A 67 2.34 37.58 -9.76
C ALA A 67 2.00 36.39 -10.68
N ALA A 68 2.16 35.16 -10.21
CA ALA A 68 1.78 33.97 -10.95
C ALA A 68 0.26 33.89 -11.17
N GLU A 69 -0.55 34.20 -10.16
CA GLU A 69 -2.01 34.27 -10.29
C GLU A 69 -2.44 35.34 -11.30
N ALA A 70 -1.79 36.51 -11.29
CA ALA A 70 -2.08 37.58 -12.25
C ALA A 70 -1.70 37.19 -13.69
N ASP A 71 -0.56 36.53 -13.87
CA ASP A 71 -0.14 36.00 -15.18
C ASP A 71 -1.12 34.93 -15.68
N GLN A 72 -1.53 34.00 -14.81
CA GLN A 72 -2.56 33.01 -15.14
C GLN A 72 -3.90 33.67 -15.52
N ALA A 73 -4.35 34.68 -14.77
CA ALA A 73 -5.57 35.43 -15.08
C ALA A 73 -5.47 36.16 -16.43
N ALA A 74 -4.29 36.70 -16.77
CA ALA A 74 -4.04 37.32 -18.05
C ALA A 74 -4.03 36.29 -19.21
N GLU A 75 -3.45 35.11 -19.00
CA GLU A 75 -3.48 34.01 -19.99
C GLU A 75 -4.90 33.48 -20.22
N ILE A 76 -5.72 33.43 -19.17
CA ILE A 76 -7.14 33.12 -19.25
C ILE A 76 -7.89 34.15 -20.08
N ALA A 77 -7.69 35.43 -19.77
CA ALA A 77 -8.36 36.54 -20.43
C ALA A 77 -7.93 36.73 -21.90
N ALA A 78 -6.66 36.42 -22.22
CA ALA A 78 -6.11 36.53 -23.57
C ALA A 78 -6.59 35.42 -24.53
N GLY A 79 -7.42 34.48 -24.05
CA GLY A 79 -7.76 33.28 -24.79
C GLY A 79 -6.54 32.36 -24.86
N ALA A 80 -6.44 31.46 -23.87
CA ALA A 80 -5.32 30.55 -23.65
C ALA A 80 -4.55 30.23 -24.94
N SER A 81 -3.29 30.66 -25.02
CA SER A 81 -2.37 30.17 -26.05
C SER A 81 -2.47 28.64 -26.06
N ALA A 82 -2.70 28.06 -27.25
CA ALA A 82 -2.90 26.61 -27.37
C ALA A 82 -1.68 25.79 -26.91
N VAL A 83 -0.51 26.43 -26.80
CA VAL A 83 0.75 25.79 -26.46
C VAL A 83 1.02 25.90 -24.95
N PRO A 84 1.11 24.76 -24.23
CA PRO A 84 1.52 24.72 -22.82
C PRO A 84 2.87 25.39 -22.56
N ARG A 85 2.94 26.31 -21.60
CA ARG A 85 4.16 26.97 -21.12
C ARG A 85 4.01 27.44 -19.68
N GLY A 86 5.10 27.87 -19.06
CA GLY A 86 5.07 28.49 -17.72
C GLY A 86 5.32 27.49 -16.59
N VAL A 87 5.02 27.88 -15.35
CA VAL A 87 5.22 27.01 -14.17
C VAL A 87 3.94 26.25 -13.88
N LEU A 88 4.01 24.92 -13.85
CA LEU A 88 2.94 24.02 -13.42
C LEU A 88 3.29 23.47 -12.03
N ARG A 89 2.47 23.81 -11.04
CA ARG A 89 2.65 23.46 -9.64
C ARG A 89 1.86 22.20 -9.31
N LEU A 90 2.59 21.15 -8.97
CA LEU A 90 2.04 19.83 -8.70
C LEU A 90 2.12 19.53 -7.21
N HIS A 91 1.10 18.83 -6.71
CA HIS A 91 1.14 18.16 -5.43
C HIS A 91 0.90 16.66 -5.64
N ALA A 92 1.56 15.79 -4.87
CA ALA A 92 1.26 14.37 -4.87
C ALA A 92 1.67 13.67 -3.57
N ALA A 93 1.00 12.56 -3.25
CA ALA A 93 1.44 11.66 -2.18
C ALA A 93 2.87 11.13 -2.49
N PRO A 94 3.82 11.16 -1.55
CA PRO A 94 5.23 10.83 -1.82
C PRO A 94 5.42 9.45 -2.45
N ALA A 95 4.74 8.44 -1.90
CA ALA A 95 4.77 7.06 -2.39
C ALA A 95 4.31 6.95 -3.85
N PHE A 96 3.17 7.58 -4.18
CA PHE A 96 2.62 7.55 -5.53
C PHE A 96 3.51 8.29 -6.52
N ALA A 97 4.04 9.45 -6.12
CA ALA A 97 4.86 10.26 -7.00
C ALA A 97 6.14 9.55 -7.41
N GLN A 98 6.82 8.94 -6.43
CA GLN A 98 8.06 8.21 -6.65
C GLN A 98 7.88 6.99 -7.56
N GLN A 99 6.76 6.28 -7.44
CA GLN A 99 6.56 5.03 -8.16
C GLN A 99 5.89 5.22 -9.53
N TYR A 100 5.00 6.22 -9.67
CA TYR A 100 4.13 6.33 -10.84
C TYR A 100 4.12 7.69 -11.53
N LEU A 101 4.59 8.78 -10.90
CA LEU A 101 4.58 10.10 -11.56
C LEU A 101 5.91 10.49 -12.21
N THR A 102 7.04 9.90 -11.80
CA THR A 102 8.35 10.27 -12.37
C THR A 102 8.38 10.15 -13.88
N LYS A 103 7.95 9.01 -14.43
CA LYS A 103 7.92 8.78 -15.88
C LYS A 103 6.91 9.69 -16.62
N PRO A 104 5.64 9.81 -16.19
CA PRO A 104 4.71 10.76 -16.81
C PRO A 104 5.20 12.22 -16.78
N ILE A 105 5.82 12.66 -15.68
CA ILE A 105 6.38 14.02 -15.57
C ILE A 105 7.53 14.21 -16.55
N ASP A 106 8.43 13.23 -16.65
CA ASP A 106 9.55 13.26 -17.60
C ASP A 106 9.06 13.34 -19.06
N GLU A 107 8.14 12.47 -19.44
CA GLU A 107 7.52 12.46 -20.77
C GLU A 107 6.82 13.80 -21.08
N PHE A 108 6.14 14.39 -20.09
CA PHE A 108 5.46 15.67 -20.26
C PHE A 108 6.43 16.84 -20.46
N MET A 109 7.52 16.90 -19.67
CA MET A 109 8.53 17.95 -19.82
C MET A 109 9.27 17.85 -21.16
N HIS A 110 9.46 16.64 -21.69
CA HIS A 110 10.00 16.44 -23.03
C HIS A 110 9.04 16.90 -24.13
N ALA A 111 7.74 16.66 -23.97
CA ALA A 111 6.72 17.10 -24.92
C ALA A 111 6.50 18.63 -24.89
N TYR A 112 6.68 19.26 -23.74
CA TYR A 112 6.51 20.70 -23.54
C TYR A 112 7.71 21.35 -22.82
N PRO A 113 8.83 21.60 -23.54
CA PRO A 113 10.07 22.11 -22.95
C PRO A 113 9.96 23.49 -22.26
N ASP A 114 8.95 24.27 -22.63
CA ASP A 114 8.67 25.59 -22.04
C ASP A 114 7.85 25.52 -20.74
N VAL A 115 7.47 24.31 -20.31
CA VAL A 115 6.81 24.08 -19.01
C VAL A 115 7.85 23.71 -17.96
N ARG A 116 7.80 24.39 -16.82
CA ARG A 116 8.58 24.06 -15.62
C ARG A 116 7.69 23.42 -14.57
N ILE A 117 8.11 22.31 -13.98
CA ILE A 117 7.38 21.63 -12.92
C ILE A 117 7.91 22.07 -11.55
N GLU A 118 7.02 22.49 -10.67
CA GLU A 118 7.28 22.60 -9.22
C GLU A 118 6.48 21.51 -8.51
N LEU A 119 7.14 20.45 -8.04
CA LEU A 119 6.48 19.32 -7.38
C LEU A 119 6.64 19.41 -5.85
N ARG A 120 5.51 19.40 -5.13
CA ARG A 120 5.44 19.27 -3.67
C ARG A 120 4.93 17.88 -3.31
N LEU A 121 5.58 17.22 -2.37
CA LEU A 121 5.20 15.90 -1.91
C LEU A 121 4.66 15.97 -0.48
N GLY A 122 3.49 15.38 -0.24
CA GLY A 122 2.86 15.33 1.07
C GLY A 122 1.60 14.48 1.06
N ASP A 123 1.28 13.87 2.19
CA ASP A 123 0.09 13.02 2.33
C ASP A 123 -1.18 13.83 2.65
N ARG A 124 -1.02 15.03 3.22
CA ARG A 124 -2.14 15.95 3.43
C ARG A 124 -2.46 16.67 2.12
N ILE A 125 -3.71 16.56 1.68
CA ILE A 125 -4.22 17.31 0.53
C ILE A 125 -4.11 18.81 0.87
N PRO A 126 -3.35 19.60 0.09
CA PRO A 126 -3.23 21.04 0.30
C PRO A 126 -4.53 21.75 -0.07
N ASP A 127 -4.71 22.98 0.41
CA ASP A 127 -5.71 23.87 -0.15
C ASP A 127 -5.19 24.30 -1.53
N ILE A 128 -5.66 23.61 -2.58
CA ILE A 128 -5.13 23.77 -3.94
C ILE A 128 -5.13 25.24 -4.38
N GLY A 129 -6.16 25.99 -4.02
CA GLY A 129 -6.25 27.42 -4.30
C GLY A 129 -5.29 28.24 -3.45
N ALA A 130 -5.39 28.15 -2.12
CA ALA A 130 -4.62 29.00 -1.21
C ALA A 130 -3.10 28.71 -1.24
N ASP A 131 -2.72 27.45 -1.48
CA ASP A 131 -1.34 26.98 -1.50
C ASP A 131 -0.68 27.14 -2.87
N GLY A 132 -1.43 27.62 -3.87
CA GLY A 132 -0.97 27.84 -5.24
C GLY A 132 -0.55 26.55 -5.92
N VAL A 133 -1.34 25.49 -5.75
CA VAL A 133 -1.16 24.22 -6.47
C VAL A 133 -2.09 24.23 -7.67
N ASP A 134 -1.61 23.82 -8.84
CA ASP A 134 -2.44 23.76 -10.04
C ASP A 134 -3.12 22.39 -10.18
N VAL A 135 -2.38 21.31 -9.89
CA VAL A 135 -2.88 19.93 -9.92
C VAL A 135 -2.38 19.15 -8.70
N SER A 136 -3.29 18.47 -7.99
CA SER A 136 -2.96 17.59 -6.87
C SER A 136 -3.35 16.15 -7.19
N VAL A 137 -2.40 15.23 -7.18
CA VAL A 137 -2.65 13.80 -7.35
C VAL A 137 -2.76 13.14 -5.99
N VAL A 138 -3.95 12.64 -5.67
CA VAL A 138 -4.30 12.11 -4.35
C VAL A 138 -4.80 10.68 -4.46
N VAL A 139 -4.59 9.91 -3.39
CA VAL A 139 -5.12 8.56 -3.23
C VAL A 139 -6.07 8.62 -2.05
N ALA A 140 -7.37 8.43 -2.29
CA ALA A 140 -8.39 8.59 -1.26
C ALA A 140 -9.53 7.61 -1.45
N GLN A 141 -10.15 7.19 -0.34
CA GLN A 141 -11.39 6.40 -0.39
C GLN A 141 -12.58 7.28 -0.80
N ARG A 142 -12.63 8.51 -0.30
CA ARG A 142 -13.63 9.53 -0.64
C ARG A 142 -12.96 10.89 -0.71
N LEU A 143 -13.43 11.72 -1.64
CA LEU A 143 -13.04 13.12 -1.71
C LEU A 143 -14.04 13.96 -0.91
N SER A 144 -13.54 14.97 -0.19
CA SER A 144 -14.40 15.98 0.43
C SER A 144 -15.02 16.88 -0.64
N ASP A 145 -16.27 17.30 -0.42
CA ASP A 145 -16.93 18.28 -1.28
C ASP A 145 -16.23 19.63 -1.13
N SER A 146 -15.33 19.92 -2.07
CA SER A 146 -14.34 21.00 -2.02
C SER A 146 -14.48 21.97 -3.20
N GLY A 147 -15.48 21.77 -4.06
CA GLY A 147 -15.62 22.51 -5.32
C GLY A 147 -14.50 22.26 -6.33
N LEU A 148 -13.60 21.32 -6.06
CA LEU A 148 -12.52 20.88 -6.95
C LEU A 148 -13.07 19.92 -8.00
N LEU A 149 -12.54 20.01 -9.22
CA LEU A 149 -12.78 19.02 -10.24
C LEU A 149 -11.84 17.84 -10.03
N ALA A 150 -12.41 16.63 -10.01
CA ALA A 150 -11.67 15.40 -9.81
C ALA A 150 -11.72 14.54 -11.08
N ARG A 151 -10.53 14.21 -11.62
CA ARG A 151 -10.38 13.24 -12.69
C ARG A 151 -9.85 11.93 -12.11
N LYS A 152 -10.63 10.84 -12.22
CA LYS A 152 -10.18 9.50 -11.81
C LYS A 152 -9.05 9.03 -12.73
N LEU A 153 -7.94 8.59 -12.14
CA LEU A 153 -6.78 8.03 -12.84
C LEU A 153 -6.72 6.50 -12.73
N GLY A 154 -7.27 5.92 -11.66
CA GLY A 154 -7.32 4.47 -11.47
C GLY A 154 -7.85 4.09 -10.10
N SER A 155 -8.00 2.79 -9.85
CA SER A 155 -8.39 2.24 -8.55
C SER A 155 -7.25 1.43 -7.94
N SER A 156 -7.22 1.36 -6.61
CA SER A 156 -6.32 0.51 -5.82
C SER A 156 -7.13 -0.12 -4.71
N ARG A 157 -6.70 -1.25 -4.18
CA ARG A 157 -7.21 -1.76 -2.92
C ARG A 157 -6.24 -1.42 -1.80
N VAL A 158 -6.67 -1.63 -0.57
CA VAL A 158 -5.77 -1.75 0.57
C VAL A 158 -5.43 -3.21 0.77
N ALA A 159 -4.17 -3.52 1.05
CA ALA A 159 -3.72 -4.85 1.44
C ALA A 159 -3.12 -4.81 2.83
N THR A 160 -3.53 -5.77 3.65
CA THR A 160 -2.88 -6.07 4.92
C THR A 160 -1.78 -7.09 4.65
N CYS A 161 -0.54 -6.78 5.05
CA CYS A 161 0.58 -7.65 4.72
C CYS A 161 1.69 -7.63 5.77
N ALA A 162 2.54 -8.64 5.70
CA ALA A 162 3.75 -8.77 6.47
C ALA A 162 4.84 -9.49 5.68
N ALA A 163 6.10 -9.32 6.08
CA ALA A 163 7.18 -10.12 5.50
C ALA A 163 7.01 -11.62 5.84
N PRO A 164 7.33 -12.53 4.92
CA PRO A 164 7.34 -13.97 5.18
C PRO A 164 8.11 -14.36 6.45
N ALA A 165 9.26 -13.72 6.69
CA ALA A 165 10.08 -13.97 7.88
C ALA A 165 9.34 -13.66 9.20
N TYR A 166 8.50 -12.62 9.22
CA TYR A 166 7.66 -12.31 10.37
C TYR A 166 6.60 -13.39 10.59
N LEU A 167 5.89 -13.78 9.52
CA LEU A 167 4.81 -14.78 9.58
C LEU A 167 5.31 -16.17 9.95
N ARG A 168 6.52 -16.57 9.52
CA ARG A 168 7.13 -17.83 9.96
C ARG A 168 7.43 -17.86 11.46
N ARG A 169 7.76 -16.70 12.04
CA ARG A 169 8.09 -16.56 13.46
C ARG A 169 6.86 -16.38 14.36
N LYS A 170 5.84 -15.67 13.87
CA LYS A 170 4.67 -15.25 14.66
C LYS A 170 3.34 -15.89 14.24
N GLY A 171 3.32 -16.61 13.12
CA GLY A 171 2.12 -17.18 12.54
C GLY A 171 1.43 -16.27 11.53
N ILE A 172 0.45 -16.83 10.81
CA ILE A 172 -0.43 -16.09 9.90
C ILE A 172 -1.74 -15.78 10.66
N PRO A 173 -2.16 -14.51 10.76
CA PRO A 173 -3.51 -14.21 11.23
C PRO A 173 -4.52 -14.63 10.17
N PHE A 174 -5.47 -15.48 10.57
CA PHE A 174 -6.51 -15.99 9.69
C PHE A 174 -7.85 -15.29 9.90
N ARG A 175 -7.99 -14.50 10.97
CA ARG A 175 -9.13 -13.62 11.24
C ARG A 175 -8.66 -12.28 11.76
N PRO A 176 -9.45 -11.20 11.58
CA PRO A 176 -9.12 -9.88 12.11
C PRO A 176 -8.74 -9.89 13.59
N GLN A 177 -9.44 -10.68 14.40
CA GLN A 177 -9.22 -10.80 15.85
C GLN A 177 -7.82 -11.33 16.21
N ASP A 178 -7.20 -12.13 15.32
CA ASP A 178 -5.86 -12.67 15.57
C ASP A 178 -4.79 -11.57 15.66
N LEU A 179 -5.07 -10.38 15.11
CA LEU A 179 -4.13 -9.24 15.13
C LEU A 179 -3.76 -8.80 16.55
N VAL A 180 -4.60 -9.07 17.56
CA VAL A 180 -4.26 -8.77 18.98
C VAL A 180 -3.05 -9.56 19.47
N HIS A 181 -2.68 -10.65 18.79
CA HIS A 181 -1.49 -11.45 19.07
C HIS A 181 -0.29 -11.10 18.19
N HIS A 182 -0.45 -10.13 17.29
CA HIS A 182 0.57 -9.67 16.37
C HIS A 182 1.09 -8.26 16.72
N GLN A 183 2.17 -7.88 16.05
CA GLN A 183 2.75 -6.55 16.14
C GLN A 183 2.23 -5.76 14.95
N CYS A 184 1.45 -4.72 15.20
CA CYS A 184 0.91 -3.85 14.16
C CYS A 184 1.76 -2.59 14.01
N LEU A 185 1.95 -2.15 12.76
CA LEU A 185 2.62 -0.91 12.40
C LEU A 185 1.59 -0.01 11.73
N SER A 186 1.34 1.17 12.31
CA SER A 186 0.24 2.05 11.91
C SER A 186 0.73 3.38 11.35
N HIS A 187 -0.06 3.97 10.47
CA HIS A 187 0.17 5.34 9.99
C HIS A 187 -0.32 6.38 11.03
N SER A 188 0.28 7.57 11.09
CA SER A 188 -0.05 8.59 12.12
C SER A 188 -1.28 9.44 11.81
N VAL A 189 -1.50 9.80 10.55
CA VAL A 189 -2.59 10.70 10.11
C VAL A 189 -3.89 9.93 9.84
N VAL A 190 -3.75 8.64 9.56
CA VAL A 190 -4.88 7.73 9.48
C VAL A 190 -4.83 6.99 10.80
N HIS A 191 -5.62 7.42 11.78
CA HIS A 191 -5.81 6.64 13.00
C HIS A 191 -6.46 5.30 12.61
N PHE A 192 -5.65 4.35 12.16
CA PHE A 192 -5.92 2.92 12.25
C PHE A 192 -5.84 2.49 13.71
N GLU A 193 -6.35 3.30 14.65
CA GLU A 193 -6.65 2.82 15.99
C GLU A 193 -7.68 1.70 15.88
N ASP A 194 -8.50 1.73 14.83
CA ASP A 194 -9.36 0.64 14.43
C ASP A 194 -8.98 0.15 13.02
N TRP A 195 -8.41 -1.04 12.94
CA TRP A 195 -8.23 -1.74 11.68
C TRP A 195 -9.58 -2.29 11.23
N HIS A 196 -10.10 -1.75 10.13
CA HIS A 196 -11.44 -2.07 9.65
C HIS A 196 -11.40 -3.24 8.67
N PHE A 197 -12.24 -4.23 8.94
CA PHE A 197 -12.38 -5.45 8.17
C PHE A 197 -13.85 -5.77 7.95
N ASP A 198 -14.20 -6.31 6.80
CA ASP A 198 -15.54 -6.81 6.53
C ASP A 198 -15.60 -8.31 6.78
N THR A 199 -16.51 -8.74 7.65
CA THR A 199 -16.77 -10.15 7.96
C THR A 199 -18.18 -10.54 7.54
N GLU A 200 -18.49 -11.84 7.53
CA GLU A 200 -19.86 -12.32 7.28
C GLU A 200 -20.87 -11.79 8.32
N GLU A 201 -20.41 -11.46 9.52
CA GLU A 201 -21.22 -10.89 10.61
C GLU A 201 -21.33 -9.36 10.54
N GLY A 202 -20.63 -8.73 9.60
CA GLY A 202 -20.58 -7.27 9.41
C GLY A 202 -19.16 -6.70 9.53
N ALA A 203 -19.06 -5.37 9.42
CA ALA A 203 -17.81 -4.66 9.56
C ALA A 203 -17.33 -4.71 11.02
N VAL A 204 -16.06 -5.06 11.21
CA VAL A 204 -15.39 -5.10 12.52
C VAL A 204 -14.21 -4.13 12.54
N ALA A 205 -14.05 -3.47 13.68
CA ALA A 205 -12.93 -2.61 14.01
C ALA A 205 -12.03 -3.35 15.01
N ILE A 206 -10.75 -3.53 14.68
CA ILE A 206 -9.78 -4.17 15.56
C ILE A 206 -8.80 -3.13 16.08
N THR A 207 -8.84 -2.89 17.37
CA THR A 207 -7.83 -2.11 18.08
C THR A 207 -6.63 -2.97 18.43
N ALA A 208 -5.78 -3.23 17.45
CA ALA A 208 -4.49 -3.88 17.68
C ALA A 208 -3.49 -2.82 18.14
N GLY A 209 -2.97 -2.93 19.37
CA GLY A 209 -1.98 -1.99 19.89
C GLY A 209 -0.81 -1.80 18.91
N ALA A 210 -0.61 -0.59 18.42
CA ALA A 210 0.44 -0.30 17.45
C ALA A 210 1.81 -0.31 18.17
N ARG A 211 2.70 -1.22 17.77
CA ARG A 211 4.10 -1.23 18.24
C ARG A 211 4.85 0.00 17.72
N MET A 212 4.47 0.48 16.55
CA MET A 212 5.08 1.60 15.87
C MET A 212 4.02 2.41 15.15
N VAL A 213 4.16 3.73 15.22
CA VAL A 213 3.36 4.69 14.46
C VAL A 213 4.32 5.57 13.66
N ALA A 214 4.08 5.75 12.36
CA ALA A 214 4.87 6.64 11.50
C ALA A 214 3.97 7.41 10.52
N ASP A 215 4.41 8.58 10.09
CA ASP A 215 3.70 9.44 9.14
C ASP A 215 4.15 9.25 7.68
N ASP A 216 5.01 8.26 7.41
CA ASP A 216 5.48 7.94 6.06
C ASP A 216 5.27 6.45 5.77
N LEU A 217 4.39 6.17 4.81
CA LEU A 217 4.08 4.80 4.37
C LEU A 217 5.30 4.08 3.77
N ARG A 218 6.28 4.79 3.21
CA ARG A 218 7.51 4.18 2.67
C ARG A 218 8.39 3.66 3.80
N TYR A 219 8.44 4.37 4.92
CA TYR A 219 9.13 3.90 6.11
C TYR A 219 8.43 2.66 6.69
N LEU A 220 7.08 2.69 6.82
CA LEU A 220 6.30 1.53 7.28
C LEU A 220 6.48 0.32 6.35
N ARG A 221 6.54 0.54 5.03
CA ARG A 221 6.81 -0.52 4.05
C ARG A 221 8.16 -1.20 4.32
N GLN A 222 9.23 -0.41 4.50
CA GLN A 222 10.55 -0.96 4.80
C GLN A 222 10.56 -1.71 6.14
N ALA A 223 9.97 -1.14 7.19
CA ALA A 223 9.84 -1.81 8.49
C ALA A 223 9.06 -3.13 8.40
N THR A 224 8.03 -3.18 7.55
CA THR A 224 7.25 -4.41 7.31
C THR A 224 8.09 -5.46 6.57
N LEU A 225 8.85 -5.05 5.55
CA LEU A 225 9.79 -5.90 4.81
C LEU A 225 10.89 -6.48 5.73
N ASP A 226 11.38 -5.68 6.68
CA ASP A 226 12.36 -6.09 7.68
C ASP A 226 11.74 -6.98 8.79
N GLY A 227 10.44 -7.25 8.70
CA GLY A 227 9.74 -8.20 9.57
C GLY A 227 9.48 -7.68 10.98
N LEU A 228 9.23 -6.38 11.13
CA LEU A 228 8.88 -5.76 12.41
C LEU A 228 7.42 -6.02 12.81
N GLY A 229 6.52 -6.25 11.85
CA GLY A 229 5.10 -6.41 12.10
C GLY A 229 4.25 -6.57 10.84
N ILE A 230 2.94 -6.38 11.04
CA ILE A 230 1.90 -6.33 10.01
C ILE A 230 1.51 -4.87 9.80
N ALA A 231 1.27 -4.47 8.55
CA ALA A 231 0.78 -3.15 8.21
C ALA A 231 -0.24 -3.20 7.07
N MET A 232 -1.09 -2.18 7.01
CA MET A 232 -2.03 -1.94 5.91
C MET A 232 -1.43 -0.93 4.94
N PHE A 233 -1.43 -1.25 3.64
CA PHE A 233 -0.94 -0.35 2.60
C PHE A 233 -1.93 -0.24 1.46
N PRO A 234 -2.02 0.93 0.80
CA PRO A 234 -2.48 0.98 -0.58
C PRO A 234 -1.66 0.01 -1.43
N GLU A 235 -2.30 -0.89 -2.17
CA GLU A 235 -1.61 -1.91 -2.97
C GLU A 235 -0.67 -1.32 -4.00
N ILE A 236 -0.98 -0.13 -4.53
CA ILE A 236 -0.08 0.67 -5.37
C ILE A 236 1.34 0.78 -4.81
N LEU A 237 1.53 0.85 -3.50
CA LEU A 237 2.84 0.99 -2.85
C LEU A 237 3.57 -0.35 -2.68
N VAL A 238 2.84 -1.45 -2.57
CA VAL A 238 3.41 -2.78 -2.23
C VAL A 238 3.25 -3.82 -3.34
N ALA A 239 2.68 -3.44 -4.49
CA ALA A 239 2.39 -4.34 -5.60
C ALA A 239 3.61 -5.17 -6.04
N GLU A 240 4.78 -4.53 -6.18
CA GLU A 240 6.01 -5.22 -6.55
C GLU A 240 6.53 -6.16 -5.45
N ASP A 241 6.37 -5.80 -4.17
CA ASP A 241 6.80 -6.66 -3.07
C ASP A 241 5.91 -7.88 -2.92
N LEU A 242 4.61 -7.71 -3.15
CA LEU A 242 3.65 -8.80 -3.20
C LEU A 242 3.95 -9.72 -4.39
N ALA A 243 4.17 -9.15 -5.58
CA ALA A 243 4.51 -9.92 -6.77
C ALA A 243 5.85 -10.67 -6.65
N ALA A 244 6.83 -10.06 -5.97
CA ALA A 244 8.13 -10.68 -5.72
C ALA A 244 8.14 -11.62 -4.49
N GLY A 245 7.02 -11.77 -3.78
CA GLY A 245 6.94 -12.59 -2.57
C GLY A 245 7.71 -12.04 -1.36
N ARG A 246 8.19 -10.78 -1.41
CA ARG A 246 8.85 -10.10 -0.28
C ARG A 246 7.86 -9.71 0.82
N LEU A 247 6.61 -9.44 0.43
CA LEU A 247 5.48 -9.30 1.34
C LEU A 247 4.44 -10.38 1.02
N HIS A 248 3.74 -10.83 2.05
CA HIS A 248 2.67 -11.80 1.96
C HIS A 248 1.36 -11.16 2.44
N ARG A 249 0.29 -11.29 1.64
CA ARG A 249 -1.05 -10.82 2.03
C ARG A 249 -1.57 -11.66 3.19
N VAL A 250 -2.17 -11.00 4.17
CA VAL A 250 -2.93 -11.64 5.24
C VAL A 250 -4.28 -10.98 5.34
N LEU A 251 -5.29 -11.71 5.83
CA LEU A 251 -6.65 -11.18 5.99
C LEU A 251 -7.30 -10.63 4.70
N ASP A 252 -6.81 -11.04 3.52
CA ASP A 252 -7.29 -10.56 2.21
C ASP A 252 -8.80 -10.80 2.02
N ALA A 253 -9.32 -11.91 2.57
CA ALA A 253 -10.74 -12.25 2.54
C ALA A 253 -11.63 -11.26 3.31
N PHE A 254 -11.07 -10.45 4.20
CA PHE A 254 -11.78 -9.48 5.03
C PHE A 254 -11.53 -8.03 4.58
N GLN A 255 -10.78 -7.84 3.48
CA GLN A 255 -10.33 -6.53 3.04
C GLN A 255 -11.09 -6.10 1.78
N SER A 256 -12.04 -5.18 1.96
CA SER A 256 -12.90 -4.65 0.88
C SER A 256 -12.57 -3.21 0.48
N MET A 257 -11.70 -2.53 1.23
CA MET A 257 -11.46 -1.11 1.05
C MET A 257 -10.82 -0.83 -0.32
N GLU A 258 -11.55 -0.10 -1.15
CA GLU A 258 -11.07 0.46 -2.41
C GLU A 258 -10.67 1.92 -2.22
N LEU A 259 -9.53 2.27 -2.78
CA LEU A 259 -8.99 3.62 -2.89
C LEU A 259 -9.03 4.04 -4.35
N THR A 260 -9.34 5.30 -4.61
CA THR A 260 -9.28 5.86 -5.96
C THR A 260 -8.14 6.87 -6.05
N VAL A 261 -7.37 6.77 -7.13
CA VAL A 261 -6.37 7.77 -7.49
C VAL A 261 -7.05 8.87 -8.29
N HIS A 262 -6.96 10.11 -7.82
CA HIS A 262 -7.57 11.26 -8.47
C HIS A 262 -6.52 12.33 -8.78
N ALA A 263 -6.65 12.97 -9.94
CA ALA A 263 -6.07 14.28 -10.18
C ALA A 263 -7.13 15.35 -9.87
N LEU A 264 -6.84 16.21 -8.90
CA LEU A 264 -7.68 17.31 -8.46
C LEU A 264 -7.13 18.63 -9.02
N HIS A 265 -8.02 19.52 -9.45
CA HIS A 265 -7.66 20.88 -9.83
C HIS A 265 -8.80 21.87 -9.56
N PRO A 266 -8.52 23.18 -9.46
CA PRO A 266 -9.57 24.18 -9.26
C PRO A 266 -10.54 24.22 -10.46
N HIS A 267 -11.83 24.46 -10.17
CA HIS A 267 -12.85 24.66 -11.19
C HIS A 267 -12.67 26.03 -11.88
N ALA A 268 -11.75 26.12 -12.82
CA ALA A 268 -11.63 27.27 -13.70
C ALA A 268 -12.29 26.95 -15.03
N ARG A 269 -13.32 27.72 -15.44
CA ARG A 269 -13.86 27.71 -16.81
C ARG A 269 -12.76 27.91 -17.88
N HIS A 270 -11.57 28.35 -17.46
CA HIS A 270 -10.38 28.55 -18.26
C HIS A 270 -9.15 28.00 -17.52
N ALA A 271 -9.04 26.70 -17.30
CA ALA A 271 -7.78 26.15 -16.78
C ALA A 271 -6.62 26.47 -17.77
N PRO A 272 -5.44 26.87 -17.28
CA PRO A 272 -4.27 27.13 -18.13
C PRO A 272 -3.99 25.95 -19.08
N ALA A 273 -3.41 26.22 -20.25
CA ALA A 273 -3.13 25.19 -21.25
C ALA A 273 -2.23 24.06 -20.71
N SER A 274 -1.26 24.41 -19.85
CA SER A 274 -0.38 23.45 -19.17
C SER A 274 -1.12 22.51 -18.23
N VAL A 275 -2.10 23.01 -17.47
CA VAL A 275 -2.94 22.19 -16.59
C VAL A 275 -3.77 21.20 -17.39
N ARG A 276 -4.47 21.67 -18.43
CA ARG A 276 -5.30 20.81 -19.29
C ARG A 276 -4.47 19.74 -19.98
N ALA A 277 -3.36 20.13 -20.61
CA ALA A 277 -2.45 19.21 -21.28
C ALA A 277 -1.87 18.17 -20.32
N PHE A 278 -1.50 18.57 -19.09
CA PHE A 278 -1.00 17.63 -18.10
C PHE A 278 -2.06 16.64 -17.62
N LEU A 279 -3.29 17.10 -17.36
CA LEU A 279 -4.40 16.21 -16.98
C LEU A 279 -4.73 15.20 -18.09
N ASP A 280 -4.70 15.62 -19.36
CA ASP A 280 -4.91 14.75 -20.52
C ASP A 280 -3.77 13.75 -20.71
N HIS A 281 -2.53 14.19 -20.49
CA HIS A 281 -1.36 13.33 -20.49
C HIS A 281 -1.44 12.25 -19.40
N LEU A 282 -1.73 12.64 -18.15
CA LEU A 282 -1.90 11.69 -17.04
C LEU A 282 -3.00 10.67 -17.33
N ALA A 283 -4.13 11.09 -17.89
CA ALA A 283 -5.21 10.17 -18.24
C ALA A 283 -4.84 9.21 -19.36
N THR A 284 -3.95 9.62 -20.26
CA THR A 284 -3.41 8.76 -21.30
C THR A 284 -2.44 7.73 -20.70
N CYS A 285 -1.51 8.18 -19.85
CA CYS A 285 -0.54 7.32 -19.15
C CYS A 285 -1.24 6.28 -18.27
N PHE A 286 -2.30 6.68 -17.54
CA PHE A 286 -3.03 5.81 -16.62
C PHE A 286 -4.30 5.20 -17.21
N ARG A 287 -4.46 5.20 -18.54
CA ARG A 287 -5.56 4.46 -19.19
C ARG A 287 -5.50 2.96 -18.86
N LYS A 288 -4.30 2.43 -18.64
CA LYS A 288 -4.03 1.11 -18.07
C LYS A 288 -3.08 1.29 -16.89
N PRO A 289 -3.60 1.47 -15.67
CA PRO A 289 -2.73 1.75 -14.54
C PRO A 289 -1.77 0.57 -14.28
N PRO A 290 -0.44 0.81 -14.21
CA PRO A 290 0.56 -0.26 -14.13
C PRO A 290 0.43 -1.11 -12.86
N TRP A 291 -0.13 -0.54 -11.79
CA TRP A 291 -0.40 -1.27 -10.56
C TRP A 291 -1.51 -2.31 -10.73
N GLU A 292 -2.56 -2.05 -11.53
CA GLU A 292 -3.65 -3.01 -11.76
C GLU A 292 -3.16 -4.27 -12.50
N GLU A 293 -2.18 -4.12 -13.41
CA GLU A 293 -1.58 -5.24 -14.14
C GLU A 293 -0.68 -6.12 -13.25
N THR A 294 0.11 -5.49 -12.38
CA THR A 294 1.06 -6.18 -11.50
C THR A 294 0.34 -7.07 -10.48
N LEU A 295 -0.82 -6.61 -10.00
CA LEU A 295 -1.61 -7.30 -8.97
C LEU A 295 -2.43 -8.49 -9.52
N SER A 296 -2.63 -8.56 -10.84
CA SER A 296 -3.37 -9.65 -11.51
C SER A 296 -2.58 -10.96 -11.66
N ARG A 297 -1.28 -10.98 -11.28
CA ARG A 297 -0.34 -12.09 -11.52
C ARG A 297 -0.20 -13.09 -10.35
N GLY A 298 -1.02 -13.00 -9.31
CA GLY A 298 -0.95 -13.93 -8.17
C GLY A 298 -1.24 -15.38 -8.57
N GLU A 299 -0.45 -16.33 -8.06
CA GLU A 299 -0.68 -17.76 -8.33
C GLU A 299 -2.07 -18.19 -7.80
N PRO A 300 -2.90 -18.87 -8.62
CA PRO A 300 -4.17 -19.38 -8.17
C PRO A 300 -3.96 -20.47 -7.11
N MET A 301 -4.70 -20.37 -6.01
CA MET A 301 -4.85 -21.44 -5.00
C MET A 301 -5.15 -22.79 -5.69
N PRO A 302 -4.54 -23.91 -5.25
CA PRO A 302 -4.92 -25.24 -5.71
C PRO A 302 -6.40 -25.47 -5.45
N ARG A 303 -7.20 -25.74 -6.49
CA ARG A 303 -8.62 -26.00 -6.33
C ARG A 303 -8.86 -27.47 -5.94
N PRO A 304 -9.67 -27.74 -4.91
CA PRO A 304 -10.13 -29.10 -4.61
C PRO A 304 -10.85 -29.68 -5.83
N THR A 305 -10.44 -30.86 -6.29
CA THR A 305 -10.96 -31.42 -7.56
C THR A 305 -12.13 -32.39 -7.35
N GLY A 306 -12.41 -32.81 -6.11
CA GLY A 306 -13.52 -33.70 -5.74
C GLY A 306 -13.49 -35.11 -6.36
N ARG A 307 -12.58 -35.41 -7.29
CA ARG A 307 -12.52 -36.63 -8.11
C ARG A 307 -11.50 -37.67 -7.61
N THR A 308 -11.23 -37.70 -6.31
CA THR A 308 -10.18 -38.55 -5.73
C THR A 308 -10.75 -39.80 -5.08
N LYS A 309 -10.12 -40.96 -5.29
CA LYS A 309 -10.57 -42.26 -4.73
C LYS A 309 -10.68 -42.25 -3.19
N HIS A 310 -9.84 -41.47 -2.51
CA HIS A 310 -9.85 -41.29 -1.05
C HIS A 310 -9.79 -39.80 -0.72
N PRO A 311 -10.92 -39.09 -0.70
CA PRO A 311 -10.94 -37.66 -0.40
C PRO A 311 -10.64 -37.40 1.07
N ILE A 312 -9.91 -36.32 1.35
CA ILE A 312 -9.64 -35.88 2.73
C ILE A 312 -10.74 -34.88 3.14
N PRO A 313 -11.59 -35.16 4.14
CA PRO A 313 -12.58 -34.20 4.58
C PRO A 313 -11.86 -33.00 5.22
N MET A 314 -12.13 -31.80 4.71
CA MET A 314 -11.58 -30.55 5.24
C MET A 314 -12.66 -29.48 5.20
N THR A 315 -12.60 -28.52 6.12
CA THR A 315 -13.40 -27.31 6.00
C THR A 315 -12.86 -26.42 4.88
N GLU A 316 -13.71 -25.54 4.35
CA GLU A 316 -13.26 -24.54 3.38
C GLU A 316 -12.20 -23.60 3.99
N GLN A 317 -12.35 -23.29 5.28
CA GLN A 317 -11.41 -22.49 6.04
C GLN A 317 -10.03 -23.18 6.11
N ASP A 318 -9.96 -24.47 6.43
CA ASP A 318 -8.69 -25.20 6.49
C ASP A 318 -8.01 -25.29 5.13
N VAL A 319 -8.78 -25.50 4.06
CA VAL A 319 -8.24 -25.47 2.68
C VAL A 319 -7.55 -24.13 2.41
N ARG A 320 -8.18 -23.00 2.76
CA ARG A 320 -7.58 -21.67 2.61
C ARG A 320 -6.36 -21.48 3.50
N ARG A 321 -6.45 -21.83 4.79
CA ARG A 321 -5.36 -21.68 5.78
C ARG A 321 -4.13 -22.50 5.38
N LEU A 322 -4.31 -23.78 5.06
CA LEU A 322 -3.23 -24.66 4.63
C LEU A 322 -2.64 -24.25 3.29
N GLY A 323 -3.47 -23.72 2.40
CA GLY A 323 -3.00 -23.12 1.16
C GLY A 323 -2.04 -21.94 1.41
N ALA A 324 -2.41 -21.02 2.31
CA ALA A 324 -1.56 -19.89 2.69
C ALA A 324 -0.24 -20.37 3.33
N VAL A 325 -0.29 -21.40 4.17
CA VAL A 325 0.91 -22.04 4.74
C VAL A 325 1.79 -22.63 3.63
N ALA A 326 1.21 -23.36 2.67
CA ALA A 326 1.97 -23.93 1.56
C ALA A 326 2.64 -22.85 0.69
N ALA A 327 2.00 -21.69 0.53
CA ALA A 327 2.60 -20.55 -0.18
C ALA A 327 3.74 -19.91 0.64
N LEU A 328 3.54 -19.67 1.95
CA LEU A 328 4.51 -19.03 2.84
C LEU A 328 5.82 -19.82 3.02
N TYR A 329 5.75 -21.15 2.93
CA TYR A 329 6.86 -22.08 3.15
C TYR A 329 7.44 -22.67 1.86
N ALA A 330 6.98 -22.24 0.68
CA ALA A 330 7.37 -22.83 -0.60
C ALA A 330 8.89 -22.76 -0.88
N ASP A 331 9.53 -21.68 -0.43
CA ASP A 331 10.98 -21.44 -0.53
C ASP A 331 11.80 -22.14 0.58
N VAL A 332 11.15 -22.58 1.66
CA VAL A 332 11.79 -23.23 2.80
C VAL A 332 11.77 -24.74 2.68
N ASP A 333 10.63 -25.31 2.29
CA ASP A 333 10.40 -26.74 2.16
C ASP A 333 9.54 -27.01 0.92
N ALA A 334 10.16 -26.96 -0.25
CA ALA A 334 9.48 -27.15 -1.53
C ALA A 334 8.81 -28.52 -1.64
N GLU A 335 9.41 -29.57 -1.08
CA GLU A 335 8.86 -30.92 -1.13
C GLU A 335 7.68 -31.09 -0.17
N GLY A 336 7.82 -30.66 1.09
CA GLY A 336 6.75 -30.70 2.08
C GLY A 336 5.54 -29.87 1.66
N THR A 337 5.77 -28.67 1.09
CA THR A 337 4.70 -27.82 0.58
C THR A 337 4.05 -28.37 -0.70
N ALA A 338 4.81 -29.00 -1.61
CA ALA A 338 4.23 -29.69 -2.77
C ALA A 338 3.30 -30.84 -2.34
N ARG A 339 3.71 -31.62 -1.33
CA ARG A 339 2.87 -32.67 -0.73
C ARG A 339 1.63 -32.10 -0.03
N LEU A 340 1.77 -30.97 0.67
CA LEU A 340 0.64 -30.28 1.27
C LEU A 340 -0.36 -29.80 0.21
N ARG A 341 0.11 -29.19 -0.89
CA ARG A 341 -0.75 -28.79 -2.03
C ARG A 341 -1.46 -29.99 -2.66
N GLN A 342 -0.78 -31.13 -2.77
CA GLN A 342 -1.41 -32.37 -3.23
C GLN A 342 -2.53 -32.82 -2.28
N ALA A 343 -2.30 -32.80 -0.97
CA ALA A 343 -3.33 -33.13 0.02
C ALA A 343 -4.54 -32.18 -0.07
N ILE A 344 -4.30 -30.88 -0.24
CA ILE A 344 -5.35 -29.87 -0.46
C ILE A 344 -6.15 -30.16 -1.74
N SER A 345 -5.49 -30.55 -2.85
CA SER A 345 -6.21 -30.91 -4.09
C SER A 345 -7.10 -32.15 -3.97
N GLN A 346 -6.82 -33.01 -2.98
CA GLN A 346 -7.60 -34.20 -2.60
C GLN A 346 -8.69 -33.88 -1.57
N ALA A 347 -8.80 -32.63 -1.13
CA ALA A 347 -9.81 -32.25 -0.15
C ALA A 347 -11.22 -32.43 -0.70
N LYS A 348 -12.11 -32.99 0.14
CA LYS A 348 -13.55 -32.87 -0.01
C LYS A 348 -14.02 -31.81 0.98
N VAL A 349 -14.29 -30.63 0.45
CA VAL A 349 -14.81 -29.50 1.25
C VAL A 349 -16.12 -29.93 1.90
N THR A 350 -16.13 -29.91 3.23
CA THR A 350 -17.20 -30.46 4.06
C THR A 350 -17.47 -29.47 5.21
N LEU A 351 -18.74 -29.30 5.60
CA LEU A 351 -19.09 -28.52 6.79
C LEU A 351 -18.40 -29.12 8.02
N ALA A 352 -17.94 -28.29 8.95
CA ALA A 352 -17.23 -28.77 10.14
C ALA A 352 -18.03 -29.81 10.94
N SER A 353 -19.34 -29.61 11.09
CA SER A 353 -20.27 -30.56 11.75
C SER A 353 -20.47 -31.89 11.01
N LYS A 354 -19.99 -32.00 9.76
CA LYS A 354 -20.07 -33.19 8.91
C LYS A 354 -18.73 -33.88 8.74
N ILE A 355 -17.65 -33.36 9.33
CA ILE A 355 -16.37 -34.06 9.37
C ILE A 355 -16.55 -35.31 10.25
N PRO A 356 -16.20 -36.52 9.75
CA PRO A 356 -16.38 -37.74 10.54
C PRO A 356 -15.56 -37.70 11.83
N ARG A 357 -16.17 -38.12 12.94
CA ARG A 357 -15.48 -38.27 14.22
C ARG A 357 -14.34 -39.29 14.09
N GLY A 358 -13.21 -39.00 14.74
CA GLY A 358 -12.02 -39.84 14.63
C GLY A 358 -11.28 -39.67 13.30
N THR A 359 -11.47 -38.51 12.66
CA THR A 359 -10.61 -38.04 11.57
C THR A 359 -9.66 -36.99 12.12
N VAL A 360 -8.38 -37.11 11.82
CA VAL A 360 -7.37 -36.13 12.22
C VAL A 360 -7.48 -34.89 11.34
N THR A 361 -7.70 -33.74 11.98
CA THR A 361 -7.73 -32.40 11.40
C THR A 361 -6.66 -31.52 12.05
N MET A 362 -6.51 -30.26 11.62
CA MET A 362 -5.56 -29.34 12.26
C MET A 362 -5.84 -29.23 13.76
N ASN A 363 -4.79 -29.11 14.58
CA ASN A 363 -4.83 -29.09 16.05
C ASN A 363 -5.37 -30.36 16.74
N SER A 364 -5.68 -31.43 16.00
CA SER A 364 -6.06 -32.72 16.58
C SER A 364 -4.92 -33.35 17.40
N ARG A 365 -5.27 -33.98 18.53
CA ARG A 365 -4.35 -34.81 19.33
C ARG A 365 -4.59 -36.28 19.02
N VAL A 366 -3.50 -37.02 18.84
CA VAL A 366 -3.49 -38.38 18.32
C VAL A 366 -2.55 -39.22 19.18
N ILE A 367 -3.05 -40.35 19.70
CA ILE A 367 -2.22 -41.33 20.39
C ILE A 367 -1.81 -42.39 19.38
N CYS A 368 -0.51 -42.54 19.18
CA CYS A 368 0.07 -43.54 18.30
C CYS A 368 0.77 -44.62 19.13
N ARG A 369 0.66 -45.87 18.71
CA ARG A 369 1.29 -47.02 19.37
C ARG A 369 2.33 -47.65 18.44
N ASN A 370 3.52 -47.95 18.97
CA ASN A 370 4.56 -48.68 18.25
C ASN A 370 4.38 -50.20 18.39
N GLU A 371 5.22 -50.99 17.71
CA GLU A 371 5.18 -52.46 17.76
C GLU A 371 5.44 -53.04 19.17
N ALA A 372 6.19 -52.33 20.00
CA ALA A 372 6.45 -52.71 21.39
C ALA A 372 5.30 -52.35 22.35
N GLY A 373 4.19 -51.81 21.83
CA GLY A 373 3.03 -51.40 22.62
C GLY A 373 3.17 -50.06 23.33
N GLN A 374 4.28 -49.34 23.13
CA GLN A 374 4.50 -48.03 23.74
C GLN A 374 3.69 -46.97 23.01
N GLU A 375 3.05 -46.09 23.78
CA GLU A 375 2.21 -45.01 23.27
C GLU A 375 2.95 -43.68 23.27
N GLN A 376 2.68 -42.88 22.23
CA GLN A 376 3.15 -41.51 22.09
C GLN A 376 1.98 -40.64 21.63
N GLU A 377 1.76 -39.54 22.33
CA GLU A 377 0.82 -38.50 21.91
C GLU A 377 1.50 -37.56 20.91
N LEU A 378 0.81 -37.24 19.82
CA LEU A 378 1.20 -36.28 18.79
C LEU A 378 0.08 -35.28 18.56
N THR A 379 0.41 -34.02 18.29
CA THR A 379 -0.55 -32.98 17.91
C THR A 379 -0.23 -32.45 16.52
N LEU A 380 -1.18 -32.47 15.59
CA LEU A 380 -0.98 -31.88 14.27
C LEU A 380 -1.11 -30.35 14.37
N VAL A 381 -0.10 -29.59 13.94
CA VAL A 381 -0.07 -28.12 14.11
C VAL A 381 0.48 -27.40 12.89
N TYR A 382 0.32 -26.09 12.85
CA TYR A 382 0.99 -25.23 11.88
C TYR A 382 2.51 -25.20 12.08
N PRO A 383 3.30 -24.85 11.05
CA PRO A 383 4.76 -24.95 11.16
C PRO A 383 5.37 -24.06 12.24
N TRP A 384 4.79 -22.89 12.51
CA TRP A 384 5.26 -21.96 13.56
C TRP A 384 4.96 -22.45 14.99
N ASP A 385 4.08 -23.43 15.16
CA ASP A 385 3.72 -24.03 16.45
C ASP A 385 4.41 -25.38 16.70
N ALA A 386 5.23 -25.83 15.74
CA ALA A 386 5.87 -27.14 15.77
C ALA A 386 7.03 -27.16 16.76
N ARG A 387 6.95 -28.07 17.73
CA ARG A 387 7.96 -28.35 18.77
C ARG A 387 7.61 -29.64 19.50
N ASP A 388 8.61 -30.44 19.81
CA ASP A 388 8.46 -31.71 20.53
C ASP A 388 7.40 -32.63 19.87
N ASN A 389 6.33 -32.96 20.60
CA ASN A 389 5.22 -33.80 20.12
C ASN A 389 4.21 -33.05 19.21
N ARG A 390 4.44 -31.77 18.89
CA ARG A 390 3.61 -30.97 17.98
C ARG A 390 4.20 -31.03 16.57
N ILE A 391 3.56 -31.81 15.71
CA ILE A 391 4.03 -32.16 14.37
C ILE A 391 3.53 -31.15 13.35
N SER A 392 4.46 -30.50 12.66
CA SER A 392 4.17 -29.56 11.57
C SER A 392 3.42 -30.22 10.42
N VAL A 393 2.36 -29.59 9.94
CA VAL A 393 1.56 -30.06 8.78
C VAL A 393 2.35 -30.14 7.48
N VAL A 394 3.43 -29.37 7.31
CA VAL A 394 4.30 -29.45 6.12
C VAL A 394 5.28 -30.63 6.19
N SER A 395 5.51 -31.20 7.38
CA SER A 395 6.37 -32.37 7.52
C SER A 395 5.72 -33.62 6.92
N ALA A 396 6.55 -34.60 6.51
CA ALA A 396 6.05 -35.87 5.99
C ALA A 396 5.06 -36.57 6.95
N ARG A 397 5.35 -36.55 8.27
CA ARG A 397 4.45 -37.13 9.29
C ARG A 397 3.18 -36.31 9.45
N GLY A 398 3.26 -34.98 9.50
CA GLY A 398 2.08 -34.12 9.62
C GLY A 398 1.14 -34.23 8.42
N ARG A 399 1.69 -34.33 7.21
CA ARG A 399 0.90 -34.63 6.00
C ARG A 399 0.26 -36.01 6.05
N ALA A 400 0.94 -37.02 6.59
CA ALA A 400 0.35 -38.35 6.75
C ALA A 400 -0.75 -38.38 7.83
N LEU A 401 -0.68 -37.46 8.80
CA LEU A 401 -1.70 -37.29 9.83
C LEU A 401 -2.98 -36.63 9.30
N ILE A 402 -2.92 -35.62 8.43
CA ILE A 402 -4.13 -34.93 7.97
C ILE A 402 -5.07 -35.89 7.21
N GLY A 403 -6.32 -36.01 7.68
CA GLY A 403 -7.31 -36.95 7.15
C GLY A 403 -7.16 -38.40 7.62
N ALA A 404 -6.15 -38.72 8.43
CA ALA A 404 -5.96 -40.06 8.95
C ALA A 404 -7.06 -40.45 9.96
N THR A 405 -7.32 -41.74 10.06
CA THR A 405 -8.29 -42.30 11.02
C THR A 405 -7.63 -43.33 11.93
N ILE A 406 -8.34 -43.76 12.97
CA ILE A 406 -7.88 -44.83 13.88
C ILE A 406 -7.51 -46.08 13.05
N GLY A 407 -6.34 -46.64 13.35
CA GLY A 407 -5.78 -47.78 12.63
C GLY A 407 -4.85 -47.42 11.47
N THR A 408 -4.79 -46.15 11.04
CA THR A 408 -3.81 -45.68 10.05
C THR A 408 -2.39 -45.91 10.58
N THR A 409 -1.49 -46.37 9.72
CA THR A 409 -0.07 -46.59 10.06
C THR A 409 0.78 -45.47 9.48
N LEU A 410 1.56 -44.83 10.34
CA LEU A 410 2.52 -43.77 10.08
C LEU A 410 3.94 -44.30 10.25
N THR A 411 4.94 -43.48 9.92
CA THR A 411 6.36 -43.80 10.14
C THR A 411 6.96 -42.89 11.22
N ASN A 412 7.68 -43.45 12.20
CA ASN A 412 8.49 -42.63 13.13
C ASN A 412 9.77 -42.07 12.47
N GLU A 413 10.52 -41.30 13.26
CA GLU A 413 11.78 -40.67 12.87
C GLU A 413 12.86 -41.69 12.53
N ARG A 414 12.70 -42.93 13.01
CA ARG A 414 13.60 -44.07 12.78
C ARG A 414 13.10 -45.01 11.69
N GLY A 415 12.09 -44.63 10.91
CA GLY A 415 11.57 -45.44 9.80
C GLY A 415 10.65 -46.61 10.22
N LYS A 416 10.31 -46.76 11.50
CA LYS A 416 9.46 -47.86 12.01
C LYS A 416 7.98 -47.46 12.05
N PRO A 417 7.06 -48.44 11.95
CA PRO A 417 5.62 -48.16 11.95
C PRO A 417 5.10 -47.66 13.30
N LEU A 418 4.14 -46.73 13.25
CA LEU A 418 3.30 -46.28 14.36
C LEU A 418 1.85 -46.31 13.93
N LYS A 419 1.02 -47.03 14.68
CA LYS A 419 -0.40 -47.14 14.39
C LYS A 419 -1.18 -46.13 15.23
N ILE A 420 -2.09 -45.39 14.62
CA ILE A 420 -3.00 -44.50 15.37
C ILE A 420 -3.93 -45.39 16.21
N ALA A 421 -3.78 -45.32 17.53
CA ALA A 421 -4.56 -46.07 18.50
C ALA A 421 -5.84 -45.33 18.90
N SER A 422 -5.77 -44.02 19.09
CA SER A 422 -6.93 -43.18 19.39
C SER A 422 -6.69 -41.72 18.98
N ILE A 423 -7.80 -40.97 18.86
CA ILE A 423 -7.80 -39.53 18.58
C ILE A 423 -8.59 -38.87 19.72
N PRO A 424 -7.93 -38.61 20.87
CA PRO A 424 -8.61 -38.07 22.06
C PRO A 424 -9.19 -36.67 21.86
N TYR A 425 -8.72 -35.91 20.86
CA TYR A 425 -9.23 -34.58 20.56
C TYR A 425 -9.21 -34.29 19.06
N GLN A 426 -10.35 -33.83 18.57
CA GLN A 426 -10.58 -33.34 17.21
C GLN A 426 -11.40 -32.04 17.32
N PRO A 427 -10.89 -30.87 16.90
CA PRO A 427 -11.56 -29.58 17.10
C PRO A 427 -12.99 -29.53 16.58
N GLU A 428 -13.27 -30.05 15.39
CA GLU A 428 -14.60 -29.98 14.79
C GLU A 428 -15.60 -30.88 15.50
N ALA A 429 -15.14 -31.97 16.13
CA ALA A 429 -15.99 -32.81 16.96
C ALA A 429 -16.27 -32.18 18.34
N ALA A 430 -15.38 -31.28 18.80
CA ALA A 430 -15.52 -30.52 20.04
C ALA A 430 -16.35 -29.23 19.88
N GLY A 431 -16.64 -28.80 18.65
CA GLY A 431 -17.32 -27.54 18.37
C GLY A 431 -16.38 -26.33 18.30
N ASP A 432 -15.06 -26.56 18.36
CA ASP A 432 -14.02 -25.53 18.36
C ASP A 432 -13.69 -25.07 16.93
N HIS A 433 -14.71 -24.69 16.16
CA HIS A 433 -14.58 -24.26 14.76
C HIS A 433 -13.78 -22.96 14.58
N HIS A 434 -13.36 -22.34 15.68
CA HIS A 434 -12.79 -21.01 15.72
C HIS A 434 -11.32 -20.95 16.12
N LEU A 435 -10.72 -22.07 16.54
CA LEU A 435 -9.30 -22.15 16.91
C LEU A 435 -8.36 -22.24 15.69
#